data_AF-A0A524NDB5-F1
#
_entry.id   AF-A0A524NDB5-F1
#
_cell.length_a   1.000
_cell.length_b   1.000
_cell.length_c   1.000
_cell.angle_alpha   90.00
_cell.angle_beta   90.00
_cell.angle_gamma   90.00
#
_symmetry.space_group_name_H-M   'P 1'
#
loop_
_entity.id
_entity.type
_entity.pdbx_description
1 polymer ?
#
loop_
_entity_poly.entity_id
_entity_poly.type
_entity_poly.pdbx_seq_one_letter_code
_entity_poly.pdbx_strand_id
1 'polypeptide(L)'
;MGKIISTLVTVVVAVGACAALWIGANLMFNQVRYHWTRFSALAFGTVGFLIGVILSGNQLTVGSAGGFLNWVWLPAVLALASAGIGAALAETDDPKRRMAIGTGGGAVLGVGLGALIDSSHYPSIEIGALLGFVAGWIVVCVVLAKLFHGHIVNGALIGGAMGWLWGAWFASDLGGGTALEAIVATAVPFVLIGVRLGRATNPDIPQRARIDNASRAVIFIGPALLFISIALVVPTLRTIYLSFFDRTSVEFVGLDNYRATFTDPNTWDASGFSNFFTSQLFYIGMALLVIALLLGIRSKRATGRAVELGNATSGPLIVGGLLLAFALFTALRGTIVNNLWWVVTVTCASTSLGLAVAVLADKRRGEKFAKSIIFMPMAISLVGAAIIWRFMYQSRDVSQNQTGVLNAVWVGLGRLSNGSGWPTLIVAVMAGIVLVSLVIVVARYLVRQQYSRAVLPGILAIFVGWFFFRYVGSGIGGFTTAADGEVVPQTVFFLQEIPYNSFWLMVILIWIQVGFSMVILSAAIKAVPDELIEAARIDGATTSQIFWRVTLPQIATTIGVVVTTLIVLVMKVFDIVKVTTNGQFGSQVLANDMYQRAFGNFDTGRGAALAVILFVAVLPVMYFNIRRTQEA
;
A
#
# COMPACT_ATOMS: atom_id res chain seq x y z
N MET A 1 27.41 7.26 21.62
CA MET A 1 26.90 8.63 21.88
C MET A 1 27.04 9.55 20.67
N GLY A 2 28.22 9.65 20.03
CA GLY A 2 28.45 10.55 18.86
C GLY A 2 27.46 10.41 17.69
N LYS A 3 27.11 9.19 17.26
CA LYS A 3 26.11 8.97 16.18
C LYS A 3 24.68 9.42 16.54
N ILE A 4 24.33 9.35 17.83
CA ILE A 4 23.00 9.80 18.31
C ILE A 4 22.98 11.33 18.33
N ILE A 5 24.05 11.95 18.85
CA ILE A 5 24.19 13.41 18.88
C ILE A 5 24.23 13.98 17.46
N SER A 6 24.99 13.38 16.52
CA SER A 6 25.02 13.83 15.13
C SER A 6 23.66 13.71 14.46
N THR A 7 22.93 12.61 14.70
CA THR A 7 21.57 12.43 14.16
C THR A 7 20.62 13.48 14.74
N LEU A 8 20.66 13.72 16.06
CA LEU A 8 19.84 14.73 16.71
C LEU A 8 20.14 16.14 16.20
N VAL A 9 21.42 16.52 16.08
CA VAL A 9 21.83 17.82 15.52
C VAL A 9 21.36 17.95 14.07
N THR A 10 21.51 16.90 13.26
CA THR A 10 21.04 16.91 11.86
C THR A 10 19.53 17.09 11.80
N VAL A 11 18.77 16.40 12.65
CA VAL A 11 17.31 16.55 12.72
C VAL A 11 16.93 17.96 13.17
N VAL A 12 17.56 18.51 14.21
CA VAL A 12 17.28 19.86 14.70
C VAL A 12 17.59 20.92 13.64
N VAL A 13 18.74 20.80 12.97
CA VAL A 13 19.14 21.71 11.88
C VAL A 13 18.18 21.59 10.70
N ALA A 14 17.80 20.36 10.30
CA ALA A 14 16.86 20.14 9.20
C ALA A 14 15.47 20.73 9.52
N VAL A 15 14.94 20.45 10.72
CA VAL A 15 13.65 21.00 11.18
C VAL A 15 13.71 22.52 11.27
N GLY A 16 14.79 23.07 11.84
CA GLY A 16 15.00 24.52 11.92
C GLY A 16 15.09 25.17 10.55
N ALA A 17 15.80 24.56 9.61
CA ALA A 17 15.91 25.04 8.23
C ALA A 17 14.56 24.97 7.49
N CYS A 18 13.80 23.89 7.63
CA CYS A 18 12.46 23.77 7.06
C CYS A 18 11.51 24.84 7.63
N ALA A 19 11.54 25.05 8.95
CA ALA A 19 10.74 26.10 9.60
C ALA A 19 11.16 27.50 9.12
N ALA A 20 12.46 27.77 9.02
CA ALA A 20 12.98 29.05 8.54
C ALA A 20 12.61 29.31 7.08
N LEU A 21 12.71 28.30 6.20
CA LEU A 21 12.26 28.40 4.81
C LEU A 21 10.76 28.68 4.72
N TRP A 22 9.95 28.01 5.55
CA TRP A 22 8.51 28.21 5.59
C TRP A 22 8.13 29.61 6.09
N ILE A 23 8.71 30.06 7.21
CA ILE A 23 8.51 31.41 7.74
C ILE A 23 8.99 32.45 6.72
N GLY A 24 10.16 32.24 6.12
CA GLY A 24 10.74 33.12 5.10
C GLY A 24 9.85 33.26 3.88
N ALA A 25 9.32 32.15 3.35
CA ALA A 25 8.35 32.17 2.26
C ALA A 25 7.11 32.97 2.64
N ASN A 26 6.52 32.70 3.82
CA ASN A 26 5.33 33.43 4.28
C ASN A 26 5.59 34.95 4.45
N LEU A 27 6.73 35.32 5.03
CA LEU A 27 7.13 36.72 5.19
C LEU A 27 7.37 37.41 3.84
N MET A 28 7.95 36.70 2.87
CA MET A 28 8.14 37.21 1.51
C MET A 28 6.79 37.49 0.86
N PHE A 29 5.84 36.57 0.91
CA PHE A 29 4.53 36.74 0.26
C PHE A 29 3.65 37.79 0.94
N ASN A 30 3.83 38.07 2.24
CA ASN A 30 3.20 39.22 2.90
C ASN A 30 3.57 40.57 2.25
N GLN A 31 4.71 40.65 1.54
CA GLN A 31 5.14 41.88 0.86
C GLN A 31 4.38 42.13 -0.46
N VAL A 32 3.70 41.13 -1.03
CA VAL A 32 3.03 41.24 -2.36
C VAL A 32 2.09 42.43 -2.43
N ARG A 33 1.31 42.66 -1.37
CA ARG A 33 0.24 43.66 -1.38
C ARG A 33 0.75 45.10 -1.23
N TYR A 34 1.72 45.31 -0.36
CA TYR A 34 2.16 46.65 0.06
C TYR A 34 3.54 47.06 -0.46
N HIS A 35 4.43 46.11 -0.74
CA HIS A 35 5.81 46.37 -1.18
C HIS A 35 6.19 45.50 -2.38
N TRP A 36 5.57 45.77 -3.54
CA TRP A 36 5.79 44.98 -4.76
C TRP A 36 7.25 44.91 -5.19
N THR A 37 8.00 46.00 -5.09
CA THR A 37 9.44 46.02 -5.41
C THR A 37 10.24 45.07 -4.53
N ARG A 38 9.98 45.07 -3.21
CA ARG A 38 10.64 44.15 -2.27
C ARG A 38 10.24 42.71 -2.54
N PHE A 39 8.96 42.45 -2.80
CA PHE A 39 8.49 41.12 -3.18
C PHE A 39 9.18 40.62 -4.46
N SER A 40 9.20 41.44 -5.51
CA SER A 40 9.82 41.08 -6.79
C SER A 40 11.31 40.79 -6.63
N ALA A 41 12.04 41.63 -5.89
CA ALA A 41 13.44 41.41 -5.58
C ALA A 41 13.68 40.10 -4.81
N LEU A 42 12.89 39.84 -3.76
CA LEU A 42 12.99 38.61 -2.97
C LEU A 42 12.63 37.35 -3.77
N ALA A 43 11.58 37.42 -4.59
CA ALA A 43 11.13 36.30 -5.40
C ALA A 43 12.18 35.93 -6.46
N PHE A 44 12.69 36.92 -7.21
CA PHE A 44 13.75 36.69 -8.19
C PHE A 44 15.06 36.24 -7.52
N GLY A 45 15.41 36.85 -6.38
CA GLY A 45 16.58 36.44 -5.61
C GLY A 45 16.49 35.00 -5.10
N THR A 46 15.30 34.57 -4.67
CA THR A 46 15.05 33.18 -4.25
C THR A 46 15.21 32.21 -5.42
N VAL A 47 14.67 32.57 -6.60
CA VAL A 47 14.85 31.75 -7.82
C VAL A 47 16.33 31.66 -8.20
N GLY A 48 17.05 32.79 -8.21
CA GLY A 48 18.49 32.82 -8.49
C GLY A 48 19.30 32.00 -7.48
N PHE A 49 18.97 32.12 -6.19
CA PHE A 49 19.57 31.32 -5.12
C PHE A 49 19.37 29.82 -5.36
N LEU A 50 18.14 29.40 -5.66
CA LEU A 50 17.82 27.99 -5.91
C LEU A 50 18.55 27.44 -7.14
N ILE A 51 18.63 28.21 -8.23
CA ILE A 51 19.41 27.82 -9.42
C ILE A 51 20.88 27.62 -9.02
N GLY A 52 21.46 28.55 -8.26
CA GLY A 52 22.83 28.41 -7.78
C GLY A 52 23.05 27.20 -6.88
N VAL A 53 22.13 26.92 -5.96
CA VAL A 53 22.20 25.73 -5.09
C VAL A 53 22.15 24.44 -5.90
N ILE A 54 21.32 24.39 -6.95
CA ILE A 54 21.23 23.22 -7.84
C ILE A 54 22.52 23.05 -8.62
N LEU A 55 23.08 24.13 -9.19
CA LEU A 55 24.31 24.06 -9.98
C LEU A 55 25.53 23.70 -9.11
N SER A 56 25.71 24.39 -7.98
CA SER A 56 26.83 24.14 -7.06
C SER A 56 26.69 22.81 -6.32
N GLY A 57 25.47 22.41 -5.95
CA GLY A 57 25.20 21.12 -5.30
C GLY A 57 25.47 19.91 -6.19
N ASN A 58 25.25 20.05 -7.50
CA ASN A 58 25.56 19.02 -8.49
C ASN A 58 26.96 19.15 -9.11
N GLN A 59 27.78 20.07 -8.60
CA GLN A 59 29.16 20.30 -9.03
C GLN A 59 29.34 20.63 -10.53
N LEU A 60 28.40 21.40 -11.10
CA LEU A 60 28.36 21.66 -12.56
C LEU A 60 29.20 22.88 -12.99
N THR A 61 29.66 23.69 -12.04
CA THR A 61 30.38 24.95 -12.33
C THR A 61 31.83 24.91 -11.88
N VAL A 62 32.70 25.67 -12.53
CA VAL A 62 34.10 25.83 -12.16
C VAL A 62 34.20 26.25 -10.69
N GLY A 63 35.01 25.53 -9.93
CA GLY A 63 35.20 25.78 -8.50
C GLY A 63 34.08 25.27 -7.59
N SER A 64 33.07 24.57 -8.10
CA SER A 64 32.03 23.94 -7.26
C SER A 64 32.51 22.69 -6.50
N ALA A 65 33.60 22.06 -6.94
CA ALA A 65 34.31 21.04 -6.19
C ALA A 65 35.17 21.71 -5.09
N GLY A 66 34.74 21.67 -3.82
CA GLY A 66 35.50 22.25 -2.71
C GLY A 66 34.68 22.56 -1.45
N GLY A 67 35.33 23.17 -0.45
CA GLY A 67 34.75 23.47 0.87
C GLY A 67 33.56 24.44 0.84
N PHE A 68 32.92 24.64 2.00
CA PHE A 68 31.64 25.37 2.15
C PHE A 68 31.54 26.70 1.39
N LEU A 69 32.60 27.52 1.37
CA LEU A 69 32.61 28.81 0.65
C LEU A 69 32.37 28.66 -0.86
N ASN A 70 32.92 27.61 -1.47
CA ASN A 70 32.77 27.30 -2.89
C ASN A 70 31.33 26.86 -3.24
N TRP A 71 30.60 26.35 -2.27
CA TRP A 71 29.21 25.95 -2.42
C TRP A 71 28.23 27.13 -2.29
N VAL A 72 28.60 28.19 -1.55
CA VAL A 72 27.69 29.28 -1.19
C VAL A 72 27.81 30.52 -2.09
N TRP A 73 28.97 30.79 -2.68
CA TRP A 73 29.18 32.04 -3.42
C TRP A 73 28.29 32.16 -4.66
N LEU A 74 28.15 31.11 -5.47
CA LEU A 74 27.34 31.14 -6.69
C LEU A 74 25.85 31.33 -6.37
N PRO A 75 25.24 30.58 -5.41
CA PRO A 75 23.89 30.89 -4.93
C PRO A 75 23.73 32.35 -4.49
N ALA A 76 24.69 32.91 -3.75
CA ALA A 76 24.61 34.28 -3.27
C ALA A 76 24.69 35.31 -4.41
N VAL A 77 25.62 35.12 -5.37
CA VAL A 77 25.78 36.01 -6.52
C VAL A 77 24.54 35.99 -7.41
N LEU A 78 24.03 34.79 -7.73
CA LEU A 78 22.81 34.65 -8.54
C LEU A 78 21.59 35.21 -7.84
N ALA A 79 21.49 35.06 -6.51
CA ALA A 79 20.43 35.67 -5.73
C ALA A 79 20.46 37.20 -5.84
N LEU A 80 21.63 37.82 -5.65
CA LEU A 80 21.79 39.28 -5.74
C LEU A 80 21.52 39.81 -7.14
N ALA A 81 22.11 39.18 -8.17
CA ALA A 81 21.93 39.59 -9.56
C ALA A 81 20.47 39.46 -10.00
N SER A 82 19.81 38.34 -9.68
CA SER A 82 18.40 38.13 -9.99
C SER A 82 17.50 39.08 -9.21
N ALA A 83 17.78 39.32 -7.92
CA ALA A 83 17.05 40.29 -7.10
C ALA A 83 17.14 41.71 -7.68
N GLY A 84 18.32 42.12 -8.17
CA GLY A 84 18.52 43.39 -8.84
C GLY A 84 17.67 43.54 -10.10
N ILE A 85 17.61 42.50 -10.94
CA ILE A 85 16.73 42.46 -12.12
C ILE A 85 15.25 42.56 -11.70
N GLY A 86 14.84 41.80 -10.68
CA GLY A 86 13.47 41.82 -10.16
C GLY A 86 13.05 43.18 -9.60
N ALA A 87 13.96 43.87 -8.89
CA ALA A 87 13.74 45.23 -8.37
C ALA A 87 13.64 46.26 -9.51
N ALA A 88 14.58 46.23 -10.46
CA ALA A 88 14.62 47.15 -11.60
C ALA A 88 13.38 47.00 -12.50
N LEU A 89 12.92 45.77 -12.72
CA LEU A 89 11.63 45.51 -13.37
C LEU A 89 10.48 46.07 -12.53
N ALA A 90 10.45 45.88 -11.22
CA ALA A 90 9.35 46.38 -10.40
C ALA A 90 9.26 47.91 -10.32
N GLU A 91 10.37 48.64 -10.47
CA GLU A 91 10.40 50.11 -10.44
C GLU A 91 10.15 50.77 -11.80
N THR A 92 10.22 50.01 -12.90
CA THR A 92 10.12 50.56 -14.25
C THR A 92 8.78 50.19 -14.87
N ASP A 93 7.93 51.16 -15.22
CA ASP A 93 6.67 50.90 -15.94
C ASP A 93 6.77 51.05 -17.46
N ASP A 94 7.79 51.76 -17.98
CA ASP A 94 8.00 51.94 -19.43
C ASP A 94 8.28 50.60 -20.13
N PRO A 95 7.42 50.15 -21.07
CA PRO A 95 7.56 48.86 -21.75
C PRO A 95 8.91 48.65 -22.44
N LYS A 96 9.50 49.70 -23.03
CA LYS A 96 10.78 49.59 -23.75
C LYS A 96 11.94 49.33 -22.78
N ARG A 97 11.97 50.08 -21.68
CA ARG A 97 12.99 49.92 -20.63
C ARG A 97 12.84 48.58 -19.91
N ARG A 98 11.62 48.15 -19.60
CA ARG A 98 11.36 46.81 -19.02
C ARG A 98 11.85 45.69 -19.91
N MET A 99 11.59 45.77 -21.21
CA MET A 99 12.07 44.79 -22.18
C MET A 99 13.60 44.74 -22.22
N ALA A 100 14.27 45.90 -22.17
CA ALA A 100 15.73 45.99 -22.10
C ALA A 100 16.29 45.40 -20.80
N ILE A 101 15.68 45.71 -19.64
CA ILE A 101 16.08 45.16 -18.33
C ILE A 101 15.89 43.63 -18.29
N GLY A 102 14.73 43.14 -18.73
CA GLY A 102 14.43 41.70 -18.71
C GLY A 102 15.33 40.91 -19.65
N THR A 103 15.43 41.34 -20.92
CA THR A 103 16.24 40.67 -21.94
C THR A 103 17.74 40.79 -21.64
N GLY A 104 18.21 41.99 -21.28
CA GLY A 104 19.60 42.26 -20.94
C GLY A 104 20.03 41.56 -19.65
N GLY A 105 19.20 41.62 -18.60
CA GLY A 105 19.44 40.89 -17.35
C GLY A 105 19.47 39.38 -17.56
N GLY A 106 18.54 38.84 -18.34
CA GLY A 106 18.54 37.43 -18.75
C GLY A 106 19.80 37.05 -19.53
N ALA A 107 20.20 37.85 -20.52
CA ALA A 107 21.42 37.60 -21.29
C ALA A 107 22.67 37.60 -20.39
N VAL A 108 22.83 38.59 -19.51
CA VAL A 108 23.97 38.69 -18.58
C VAL A 108 24.02 37.49 -17.65
N LEU A 109 22.89 37.10 -17.04
CA LEU A 109 22.83 35.93 -16.18
C LEU A 109 23.13 34.64 -16.94
N GLY A 110 22.53 34.46 -18.11
CA GLY A 110 22.71 33.25 -18.91
C GLY A 110 24.13 33.11 -19.46
N VAL A 111 24.74 34.18 -19.99
CA VAL A 111 26.14 34.17 -20.45
C VAL A 111 27.09 33.96 -19.28
N GLY A 112 26.89 34.66 -18.17
CA GLY A 112 27.70 34.51 -16.97
C GLY A 112 27.64 33.10 -16.41
N LEU A 113 26.45 32.51 -16.34
CA LEU A 113 26.27 31.12 -15.94
C LEU A 113 26.96 30.14 -16.88
N GLY A 114 26.78 30.29 -18.20
CA GLY A 114 27.39 29.40 -19.19
C GLY A 114 28.91 29.47 -19.20
N ALA A 115 29.48 30.65 -18.96
CA ALA A 115 30.92 30.84 -18.82
C ALA A 115 31.50 30.19 -17.54
N LEU A 116 30.66 29.98 -16.53
CA LEU A 116 31.03 29.32 -15.28
C LEU A 116 30.87 27.80 -15.33
N ILE A 117 30.34 27.22 -16.41
CA ILE A 117 30.19 25.78 -16.53
C ILE A 117 31.55 25.12 -16.69
N ASP A 118 31.75 24.00 -16.00
CA ASP A 118 32.98 23.24 -16.09
C ASP A 118 33.11 22.58 -17.48
N SER A 119 34.32 22.53 -18.03
CA SER A 119 34.55 22.00 -19.38
C SER A 119 34.19 20.52 -19.54
N SER A 120 34.22 19.75 -18.45
CA SER A 120 33.74 18.36 -18.43
C SER A 120 32.24 18.22 -18.67
N HIS A 121 31.47 19.31 -18.57
CA HIS A 121 30.01 19.33 -18.71
C HIS A 121 29.53 20.14 -19.91
N TYR A 122 30.40 20.50 -20.87
CA TYR A 122 29.96 21.25 -22.05
C TYR A 122 29.04 20.41 -22.95
N PRO A 123 27.82 20.88 -23.25
CA PRO A 123 26.88 20.13 -24.07
C PRO A 123 27.28 20.18 -25.55
N SER A 124 27.27 19.03 -26.21
CA SER A 124 27.38 18.93 -27.66
C SER A 124 25.98 19.06 -28.29
N ILE A 125 25.69 20.24 -28.84
CA ILE A 125 24.31 20.57 -29.26
C ILE A 125 24.00 19.93 -30.62
N GLU A 126 23.12 18.93 -30.64
CA GLU A 126 22.54 18.42 -31.87
C GLU A 126 21.31 19.26 -32.27
N ILE A 127 21.41 19.98 -33.39
CA ILE A 127 20.39 20.94 -33.83
C ILE A 127 19.03 20.25 -34.07
N GLY A 128 19.03 19.03 -34.63
CA GLY A 128 17.79 18.28 -34.91
C GLY A 128 17.01 17.96 -33.64
N ALA A 129 17.68 17.38 -32.65
CA ALA A 129 17.10 17.08 -31.35
C ALA A 129 16.65 18.36 -30.63
N LEU A 130 17.47 19.40 -30.60
CA LEU A 130 17.16 20.68 -29.98
C LEU A 130 15.86 21.29 -30.53
N LEU A 131 15.71 21.36 -31.86
CA LEU A 131 14.51 21.90 -32.49
C LEU A 131 13.28 21.04 -32.22
N GLY A 132 13.43 19.71 -32.18
CA GLY A 132 12.36 18.79 -31.79
C GLY A 132 11.83 19.07 -30.38
N PHE A 133 12.72 19.24 -29.40
CA PHE A 133 12.35 19.58 -28.02
C PHE A 133 11.73 20.98 -27.90
N VAL A 134 12.28 21.99 -28.59
CA VAL A 134 11.72 23.34 -28.64
C VAL A 134 10.30 23.33 -29.20
N ALA A 135 10.07 22.66 -30.33
CA ALA A 135 8.74 22.57 -30.94
C ALA A 135 7.75 21.84 -30.01
N GLY A 136 8.15 20.70 -29.44
CA GLY A 136 7.30 19.92 -28.53
C GLY A 136 6.88 20.72 -27.29
N TRP A 137 7.83 21.38 -26.63
CA TRP A 137 7.54 22.17 -25.43
C TRP A 137 6.75 23.45 -25.72
N ILE A 138 6.96 24.11 -26.86
CA ILE A 138 6.10 25.21 -27.30
C ILE A 138 4.65 24.74 -27.43
N VAL A 139 4.41 23.60 -28.08
CA VAL A 139 3.05 23.04 -28.23
C VAL A 139 2.43 22.77 -26.87
N VAL A 140 3.15 22.08 -25.98
CA VAL A 140 2.67 21.76 -24.62
C VAL A 140 2.30 23.03 -23.86
N CYS A 141 3.19 24.02 -23.80
CA CYS A 141 2.94 25.24 -23.04
C CYS A 141 1.88 26.15 -23.68
N VAL A 142 1.72 26.15 -25.00
CA VAL A 142 0.63 26.86 -25.68
C VAL A 142 -0.72 26.20 -25.42
N VAL A 143 -0.79 24.87 -25.45
CA VAL A 143 -2.01 24.12 -25.11
C VAL A 143 -2.40 24.37 -23.66
N LEU A 144 -1.45 24.31 -22.72
CA LEU A 144 -1.69 24.64 -21.32
C LEU A 144 -2.14 26.10 -21.15
N ALA A 145 -1.49 27.05 -21.83
CA ALA A 145 -1.91 28.44 -21.80
C ALA A 145 -3.36 28.60 -22.29
N LYS A 146 -3.76 27.92 -23.36
CA LYS A 146 -5.15 27.95 -23.85
C LYS A 146 -6.13 27.32 -22.87
N LEU A 147 -5.77 26.18 -22.28
CA LEU A 147 -6.60 25.40 -21.35
C LEU A 147 -6.85 26.16 -20.03
N PHE A 148 -5.87 26.95 -19.58
CA PHE A 148 -5.97 27.78 -18.37
C PHE A 148 -6.23 29.27 -18.66
N HIS A 149 -6.77 29.61 -19.84
CA HIS A 149 -7.12 30.98 -20.26
C HIS A 149 -5.96 32.01 -20.17
N GLY A 150 -4.73 31.56 -20.31
CA GLY A 150 -3.52 32.39 -20.39
C GLY A 150 -3.18 32.86 -21.82
N HIS A 151 -2.21 33.77 -21.91
CA HIS A 151 -1.75 34.31 -23.20
C HIS A 151 -0.85 33.32 -23.97
N ILE A 152 -1.18 33.06 -25.23
CA ILE A 152 -0.46 32.11 -26.10
C ILE A 152 1.02 32.48 -26.26
N VAL A 153 1.34 33.76 -26.50
CA VAL A 153 2.72 34.24 -26.66
C VAL A 153 3.56 33.96 -25.41
N ASN A 154 2.94 34.08 -24.24
CA ASN A 154 3.61 33.79 -22.97
C ASN A 154 3.89 32.29 -22.80
N GLY A 155 2.93 31.45 -23.20
CA GLY A 155 3.11 30.00 -23.27
C GLY A 155 4.23 29.61 -24.24
N ALA A 156 4.29 30.23 -25.42
CA ALA A 156 5.33 29.96 -26.41
C ALA A 156 6.73 30.38 -25.94
N LEU A 157 6.87 31.52 -25.26
CA LEU A 157 8.17 31.95 -24.70
C LEU A 157 8.68 31.00 -23.60
N ILE A 158 7.79 30.56 -22.70
CA ILE A 158 8.13 29.59 -21.64
C ILE A 158 8.43 28.23 -22.25
N GLY A 159 7.61 27.76 -23.19
CA GLY A 159 7.82 26.50 -23.90
C GLY A 159 9.12 26.51 -24.72
N GLY A 160 9.46 27.63 -25.37
CA GLY A 160 10.73 27.80 -26.07
C GLY A 160 11.92 27.75 -25.12
N ALA A 161 11.83 28.43 -23.97
CA ALA A 161 12.88 28.39 -22.95
C ALA A 161 13.08 26.98 -22.36
N MET A 162 11.98 26.29 -22.03
CA MET A 162 12.02 24.92 -21.51
C MET A 162 12.54 23.94 -22.57
N GLY A 163 12.02 24.00 -23.79
CA GLY A 163 12.46 23.11 -24.86
C GLY A 163 13.91 23.34 -25.26
N TRP A 164 14.40 24.60 -25.19
CA TRP A 164 15.82 24.88 -25.38
C TRP A 164 16.67 24.31 -24.25
N LEU A 165 16.26 24.49 -23.00
CA LEU A 165 16.97 23.94 -21.84
C LEU A 165 17.02 22.41 -21.91
N TRP A 166 15.92 21.75 -22.28
CA TRP A 166 15.87 20.30 -22.42
C TRP A 166 16.69 19.79 -23.61
N GLY A 167 16.55 20.41 -24.78
CA GLY A 167 17.31 20.02 -25.96
C GLY A 167 18.81 20.28 -25.83
N ALA A 168 19.22 21.35 -25.14
CA ALA A 168 20.61 21.75 -25.02
C ALA A 168 21.35 21.15 -23.81
N TRP A 169 20.65 20.61 -22.80
CA TRP A 169 21.28 20.02 -21.60
C TRP A 169 20.93 18.54 -21.38
N PHE A 170 19.72 18.12 -21.73
CA PHE A 170 19.25 16.75 -21.45
C PHE A 170 19.33 15.82 -22.66
N ALA A 171 19.23 16.36 -23.88
CA ALA A 171 19.32 15.58 -25.11
C ALA A 171 20.73 15.52 -25.71
N SER A 172 21.62 16.40 -25.25
CA SER A 172 23.01 16.52 -25.71
C SER A 172 23.95 15.63 -24.89
N ASP A 173 24.97 15.07 -25.53
CA ASP A 173 26.07 14.44 -24.81
C ASP A 173 26.93 15.51 -24.12
N LEU A 174 27.20 15.31 -22.83
CA LEU A 174 27.96 16.24 -21.98
C LEU A 174 29.47 15.91 -22.03
N GLY A 175 30.30 16.95 -22.08
CA GLY A 175 31.77 16.84 -22.09
C GLY A 175 32.39 16.79 -23.48
N GLY A 176 31.59 16.77 -24.54
CA GLY A 176 32.04 16.83 -25.94
C GLY A 176 31.90 18.20 -26.60
N GLY A 177 31.23 19.16 -25.95
CA GLY A 177 30.94 20.48 -26.51
C GLY A 177 32.01 21.54 -26.25
N THR A 178 31.73 22.75 -26.70
CA THR A 178 32.56 23.95 -26.55
C THR A 178 32.02 24.91 -25.50
N ALA A 179 32.86 25.80 -25.00
CA ALA A 179 32.44 26.87 -24.07
C ALA A 179 31.36 27.78 -24.70
N LEU A 180 31.41 27.99 -26.03
CA LEU A 180 30.40 28.77 -26.74
C LEU A 180 29.04 28.05 -26.74
N GLU A 181 29.03 26.73 -26.94
CA GLU A 181 27.80 25.93 -26.86
C GLU A 181 27.20 25.95 -25.45
N ALA A 182 28.03 25.85 -24.40
CA ALA A 182 27.57 26.00 -23.02
C ALA A 182 26.95 27.38 -22.76
N ILE A 183 27.59 28.46 -23.24
CA ILE A 183 27.07 29.84 -23.15
C ILE A 183 25.76 29.99 -23.91
N VAL A 184 25.64 29.43 -25.11
CA VAL A 184 24.39 29.50 -25.90
C VAL A 184 23.29 28.67 -25.25
N ALA A 185 23.63 27.49 -24.70
CA ALA A 185 22.72 26.60 -24.01
C ALA A 185 22.09 27.26 -22.77
N THR A 186 22.82 28.12 -22.06
CA THR A 186 22.30 28.87 -20.90
C THR A 186 21.73 30.25 -21.26
N ALA A 187 22.31 30.96 -22.22
CA ALA A 187 21.88 32.32 -22.55
C ALA A 187 20.47 32.37 -23.17
N VAL A 188 20.16 31.46 -24.09
CA VAL A 188 18.89 31.51 -24.83
C VAL A 188 17.67 31.29 -23.92
N PRO A 189 17.63 30.29 -23.01
CA PRO A 189 16.51 30.14 -22.08
C PRO A 189 16.32 31.37 -21.18
N PHE A 190 17.42 31.93 -20.65
CA PHE A 190 17.35 33.11 -19.78
C PHE A 190 16.91 34.37 -20.55
N VAL A 191 17.31 34.52 -21.81
CA VAL A 191 16.84 35.59 -22.69
C VAL A 191 15.33 35.45 -22.97
N LEU A 192 14.85 34.25 -23.30
CA LEU A 192 13.42 34.00 -23.56
C LEU A 192 12.56 34.26 -22.32
N ILE A 193 13.03 33.84 -21.14
CA ILE A 193 12.40 34.16 -19.85
C ILE A 193 12.47 35.67 -19.59
N GLY A 194 13.61 36.31 -19.86
CA GLY A 194 13.81 37.74 -19.74
C GLY A 194 12.85 38.57 -20.61
N VAL A 195 12.64 38.15 -21.85
CA VAL A 195 11.64 38.71 -22.78
C VAL A 195 10.23 38.55 -22.21
N ARG A 196 9.91 37.36 -21.69
CA ARG A 196 8.60 37.08 -21.08
C ARG A 196 8.33 37.99 -19.87
N LEU A 197 9.34 38.22 -19.04
CA LEU A 197 9.24 39.06 -17.84
C LEU A 197 9.20 40.55 -18.20
N GLY A 198 10.00 40.99 -19.17
CA GLY A 198 10.02 42.38 -19.66
C GLY A 198 8.70 42.79 -20.33
N ARG A 199 7.98 41.85 -20.96
CA ARG A 199 6.64 42.07 -21.53
C ARG A 199 5.53 42.16 -20.47
N ALA A 200 5.76 41.68 -19.25
CA ALA A 200 4.76 41.77 -18.19
C ALA A 200 4.68 43.20 -17.66
N THR A 201 3.48 43.70 -17.40
CA THR A 201 3.27 44.97 -16.68
C THR A 201 3.31 44.75 -15.18
N ASN A 202 3.64 45.79 -14.41
CA ASN A 202 3.51 45.74 -12.97
C ASN A 202 2.02 45.58 -12.58
N PRO A 203 1.68 44.69 -11.64
CA PRO A 203 0.30 44.45 -11.28
C PRO A 203 -0.29 45.58 -10.43
N ASP A 204 -1.55 45.89 -10.68
CA ASP A 204 -2.34 46.82 -9.86
C ASP A 204 -2.69 46.21 -8.50
N ILE A 205 -3.15 47.03 -7.54
CA ILE A 205 -3.54 46.58 -6.20
C ILE A 205 -4.52 45.38 -6.21
N PRO A 206 -5.58 45.35 -7.03
CA PRO A 206 -6.47 44.19 -7.09
C PRO A 206 -5.78 42.92 -7.62
N GLN A 207 -4.85 43.07 -8.56
CA GLN A 207 -4.08 41.95 -9.10
C GLN A 207 -3.08 41.41 -8.06
N ARG A 208 -2.42 42.29 -7.31
CA ARG A 208 -1.56 41.91 -6.17
C ARG A 208 -2.33 41.16 -5.10
N ALA A 209 -3.56 41.58 -4.78
CA ALA A 209 -4.42 40.87 -3.82
C ALA A 209 -4.80 39.46 -4.31
N ARG A 210 -5.03 39.27 -5.62
CA ARG A 210 -5.24 37.93 -6.20
C ARG A 210 -3.97 37.07 -6.09
N ILE A 211 -2.80 37.65 -6.35
CA ILE A 211 -1.51 36.94 -6.24
C ILE A 211 -1.24 36.53 -4.79
N ASP A 212 -1.47 37.41 -3.80
CA ASP A 212 -1.36 37.07 -2.38
C ASP A 212 -2.27 35.88 -2.01
N ASN A 213 -3.56 35.94 -2.36
CA ASN A 213 -4.51 34.86 -2.09
C ASN A 213 -4.12 33.54 -2.77
N ALA A 214 -3.75 33.56 -4.05
CA ALA A 214 -3.33 32.37 -4.79
C ALA A 214 -2.00 31.80 -4.26
N SER A 215 -1.08 32.67 -3.84
CA SER A 215 0.24 32.27 -3.34
C SER A 215 0.16 31.46 -2.05
N ARG A 216 -0.81 31.76 -1.17
CA ARG A 216 -1.02 30.98 0.06
C ARG A 216 -1.21 29.50 -0.25
N ALA A 217 -2.12 29.16 -1.17
CA ALA A 217 -2.32 27.78 -1.58
C ALA A 217 -1.03 27.13 -2.10
N VAL A 218 -0.23 27.86 -2.90
CA VAL A 218 1.04 27.36 -3.46
C VAL A 218 2.11 27.18 -2.38
N ILE A 219 2.24 28.07 -1.39
CA ILE A 219 3.23 27.95 -0.31
C ILE A 219 2.92 26.71 0.55
N PHE A 220 1.64 26.46 0.84
CA PHE A 220 1.23 25.34 1.69
C PHE A 220 1.21 24.00 0.96
N ILE A 221 0.69 23.97 -0.26
CA ILE A 221 0.44 22.73 -1.01
C ILE A 221 1.58 22.43 -1.99
N GLY A 222 2.26 23.45 -2.50
CA GLY A 222 3.30 23.32 -3.53
C GLY A 222 4.43 22.37 -3.16
N PRO A 223 5.10 22.50 -1.99
CA PRO A 223 6.15 21.57 -1.58
C PRO A 223 5.65 20.13 -1.44
N ALA A 224 4.43 19.93 -0.93
CA ALA A 224 3.83 18.60 -0.81
C ALA A 224 3.54 17.99 -2.19
N LEU A 225 2.98 18.75 -3.13
CA LEU A 225 2.75 18.30 -4.50
C LEU A 225 4.04 18.02 -5.25
N LEU A 226 5.08 18.84 -5.05
CA LEU A 226 6.40 18.61 -5.63
C LEU A 226 6.99 17.30 -5.11
N PHE A 227 6.95 17.09 -3.79
CA PHE A 227 7.41 15.85 -3.18
C PHE A 227 6.63 14.62 -3.69
N ILE A 228 5.30 14.70 -3.73
CA ILE A 228 4.45 13.63 -4.30
C ILE A 228 4.79 13.39 -5.78
N SER A 229 5.02 14.44 -6.54
CA SER A 229 5.36 14.31 -7.96
C SER A 229 6.70 13.59 -8.15
N ILE A 230 7.74 14.00 -7.42
CA ILE A 230 9.09 13.42 -7.53
C ILE A 230 9.17 12.02 -6.92
N ALA A 231 8.56 11.80 -5.76
CA ALA A 231 8.70 10.55 -5.01
C ALA A 231 7.70 9.46 -5.43
N LEU A 232 6.56 9.83 -6.02
CA LEU A 232 5.49 8.90 -6.37
C LEU A 232 5.14 8.95 -7.86
N VAL A 233 4.76 10.11 -8.40
CA VAL A 233 4.21 10.21 -9.76
C VAL A 233 5.27 9.88 -10.81
N VAL A 234 6.45 10.51 -10.75
CA VAL A 234 7.54 10.29 -11.70
C VAL A 234 8.04 8.84 -11.68
N PRO A 235 8.35 8.21 -10.52
CA PRO A 235 8.71 6.80 -10.47
C PRO A 235 7.61 5.86 -10.98
N THR A 236 6.34 6.18 -10.72
CA THR A 236 5.21 5.39 -11.23
C THR A 236 5.12 5.47 -12.75
N LEU A 237 5.19 6.67 -13.33
CA LEU A 237 5.22 6.87 -14.78
C LEU A 237 6.44 6.20 -15.41
N ARG A 238 7.61 6.28 -14.77
CA ARG A 238 8.81 5.57 -15.20
C ARG A 238 8.60 4.05 -15.17
N THR A 239 7.96 3.52 -14.14
CA THR A 239 7.67 2.07 -14.03
C THR A 239 6.70 1.65 -15.14
N ILE A 240 5.68 2.45 -15.43
CA ILE A 240 4.77 2.22 -16.57
C ILE A 240 5.56 2.24 -17.88
N TYR A 241 6.44 3.22 -18.08
CA TYR A 241 7.29 3.29 -19.27
C TYR A 241 8.18 2.05 -19.42
N LEU A 242 8.93 1.68 -18.37
CA LEU A 242 9.84 0.53 -18.37
C LEU A 242 9.11 -0.80 -18.63
N SER A 243 7.83 -0.91 -18.30
CA SER A 243 7.05 -2.12 -18.56
C SER A 243 6.89 -2.45 -20.06
N PHE A 244 7.12 -1.48 -20.95
CA PHE A 244 7.09 -1.67 -22.40
C PHE A 244 8.48 -1.96 -23.01
N PHE A 245 9.53 -2.04 -22.19
CA PHE A 245 10.90 -2.31 -22.62
C PHE A 245 11.33 -3.74 -22.25
N ASP A 246 12.36 -4.23 -22.93
CA ASP A 246 12.96 -5.53 -22.71
C ASP A 246 13.56 -5.69 -21.29
N ARG A 247 14.15 -6.85 -21.03
CA ARG A 247 14.79 -7.19 -19.75
C ARG A 247 15.81 -6.13 -19.29
N THR A 248 16.53 -5.54 -20.24
CA THR A 248 17.62 -4.57 -19.99
C THR A 248 17.19 -3.11 -20.02
N SER A 249 15.90 -2.83 -20.28
CA SER A 249 15.37 -1.47 -20.45
C SER A 249 15.95 -0.69 -21.65
N VAL A 250 16.38 -1.38 -22.70
CA VAL A 250 17.02 -0.79 -23.90
C VAL A 250 16.09 -0.84 -25.11
N GLU A 251 15.53 -2.01 -25.41
CA GLU A 251 14.69 -2.21 -26.60
C GLU A 251 13.20 -2.12 -26.24
N PHE A 252 12.42 -1.43 -27.07
CA PHE A 252 10.97 -1.37 -26.90
C PHE A 252 10.32 -2.66 -27.41
N VAL A 253 9.63 -3.38 -26.53
CA VAL A 253 8.97 -4.69 -26.83
C VAL A 253 7.44 -4.60 -26.77
N GLY A 254 6.89 -3.41 -26.60
CA GLY A 254 5.43 -3.20 -26.54
C GLY A 254 4.78 -3.98 -25.40
N LEU A 255 3.78 -4.82 -25.72
CA LEU A 255 2.98 -5.55 -24.72
C LEU A 255 3.52 -6.96 -24.41
N ASP A 256 4.69 -7.33 -24.91
CA ASP A 256 5.22 -8.69 -24.78
C ASP A 256 5.43 -9.10 -23.32
N ASN A 257 5.87 -8.19 -22.46
CA ASN A 257 6.00 -8.45 -21.03
C ASN A 257 4.66 -8.81 -20.36
N TYR A 258 3.57 -8.15 -20.76
CA TYR A 258 2.24 -8.44 -20.26
C TYR A 258 1.74 -9.78 -20.78
N ARG A 259 1.89 -10.04 -22.09
CA ARG A 259 1.55 -11.31 -22.70
C ARG A 259 2.27 -12.46 -22.00
N ALA A 260 3.60 -12.36 -21.87
CA ALA A 260 4.43 -13.35 -21.20
C ALA A 260 4.00 -13.59 -19.74
N THR A 261 3.53 -12.55 -19.05
CA THR A 261 3.03 -12.66 -17.67
C THR A 261 1.70 -13.42 -17.60
N PHE A 262 0.74 -13.14 -18.48
CA PHE A 262 -0.56 -13.84 -18.47
C PHE A 262 -0.50 -15.24 -19.08
N THR A 263 0.50 -15.56 -19.90
CA THR A 263 0.72 -16.91 -20.43
C THR A 263 1.64 -17.77 -19.56
N ASP A 264 2.25 -17.22 -18.51
CA ASP A 264 3.12 -17.96 -17.58
C ASP A 264 2.26 -18.85 -16.66
N PRO A 265 2.43 -20.19 -16.70
CA PRO A 265 1.70 -21.10 -15.81
C PRO A 265 1.94 -20.81 -14.33
N ASN A 266 3.07 -20.21 -13.96
CA ASN A 266 3.34 -19.85 -12.56
C ASN A 266 2.54 -18.62 -12.12
N THR A 267 2.15 -17.75 -13.05
CA THR A 267 1.39 -16.54 -12.76
C THR A 267 -0.12 -16.82 -12.81
N TRP A 268 -0.56 -17.65 -13.75
CA TRP A 268 -1.95 -18.04 -13.94
C TRP A 268 -2.06 -19.50 -14.40
N ASP A 269 -2.59 -20.37 -13.54
CA ASP A 269 -2.88 -21.77 -13.86
C ASP A 269 -4.29 -22.16 -13.44
N ALA A 270 -5.14 -22.39 -14.46
CA ALA A 270 -6.52 -22.83 -14.30
C ALA A 270 -6.73 -24.32 -14.64
N SER A 271 -5.67 -25.07 -14.90
CA SER A 271 -5.76 -26.51 -15.25
C SER A 271 -6.43 -27.33 -14.14
N GLY A 272 -6.24 -26.93 -12.88
CA GLY A 272 -6.86 -27.55 -11.70
C GLY A 272 -8.32 -27.20 -11.46
N PHE A 273 -8.97 -26.39 -12.31
CA PHE A 273 -10.35 -25.95 -12.07
C PHE A 273 -11.35 -27.12 -11.98
N SER A 274 -11.13 -28.23 -12.68
CA SER A 274 -11.97 -29.43 -12.54
C SER A 274 -11.90 -30.04 -11.14
N ASN A 275 -10.76 -29.94 -10.45
CA ASN A 275 -10.56 -30.45 -9.09
C ASN A 275 -11.43 -29.72 -8.06
N PHE A 276 -11.88 -28.50 -8.35
CA PHE A 276 -12.84 -27.79 -7.52
C PHE A 276 -14.11 -28.62 -7.33
N PHE A 277 -14.71 -29.09 -8.43
CA PHE A 277 -15.99 -29.81 -8.42
C PHE A 277 -15.86 -31.23 -7.85
N THR A 278 -14.67 -31.83 -7.88
CA THR A 278 -14.42 -33.17 -7.32
C THR A 278 -13.96 -33.14 -5.87
N SER A 279 -13.68 -31.96 -5.31
CA SER A 279 -13.18 -31.81 -3.94
C SER A 279 -14.24 -32.13 -2.88
N GLN A 280 -13.80 -32.70 -1.75
CA GLN A 280 -14.67 -32.93 -0.58
C GLN A 280 -15.29 -31.62 -0.06
N LEU A 281 -14.52 -30.54 -0.09
CA LEU A 281 -14.96 -29.21 0.33
C LEU A 281 -16.10 -28.68 -0.53
N PHE A 282 -16.09 -28.96 -1.84
CA PHE A 282 -17.21 -28.62 -2.72
C PHE A 282 -18.48 -29.35 -2.34
N TYR A 283 -18.42 -30.67 -2.14
CA TYR A 283 -19.60 -31.45 -1.77
C TYR A 283 -20.18 -31.02 -0.42
N ILE A 284 -19.33 -30.79 0.59
CA ILE A 284 -19.77 -30.29 1.91
C ILE A 284 -20.35 -28.88 1.79
N GLY A 285 -19.67 -27.99 1.06
CA GLY A 285 -20.13 -26.62 0.84
C GLY A 285 -21.49 -26.57 0.14
N MET A 286 -21.66 -27.35 -0.93
CA MET A 286 -22.93 -27.48 -1.65
C MET A 286 -24.03 -28.08 -0.77
N ALA A 287 -23.73 -29.11 0.03
CA ALA A 287 -24.69 -29.67 0.97
C ALA A 287 -25.18 -28.62 1.98
N LEU A 288 -24.28 -27.79 2.52
CA LEU A 288 -24.64 -26.68 3.41
C LEU A 288 -25.46 -25.59 2.70
N LEU A 289 -25.16 -25.28 1.45
CA LEU A 289 -25.96 -24.33 0.66
C LEU A 289 -27.37 -24.88 0.36
N VAL A 290 -27.49 -26.18 0.09
CA VAL A 290 -28.80 -26.84 -0.07
C VAL A 290 -29.58 -26.79 1.24
N ILE A 291 -28.93 -27.08 2.38
CA ILE A 291 -29.55 -26.93 3.70
C ILE A 291 -29.99 -25.47 3.93
N ALA A 292 -29.13 -24.50 3.60
CA ALA A 292 -29.46 -23.07 3.70
C ALA A 292 -30.68 -22.71 2.87
N LEU A 293 -30.76 -23.22 1.63
CA LEU A 293 -31.88 -23.00 0.72
C LEU A 293 -33.18 -23.61 1.26
N LEU A 294 -33.14 -24.85 1.75
CA LEU A 294 -34.30 -25.53 2.34
C LEU A 294 -34.81 -24.79 3.59
N LEU A 295 -33.90 -24.40 4.47
CA LEU A 295 -34.22 -23.56 5.63
C LEU A 295 -34.75 -22.19 5.19
N GLY A 296 -34.24 -21.64 4.09
CA GLY A 296 -34.65 -20.34 3.54
C GLY A 296 -36.04 -20.36 2.94
N ILE A 297 -36.42 -21.43 2.24
CA ILE A 297 -37.79 -21.63 1.74
C ILE A 297 -38.76 -21.72 2.92
N ARG A 298 -38.41 -22.46 3.97
CA ARG A 298 -39.21 -22.54 5.20
C ARG A 298 -39.30 -21.19 5.91
N SER A 299 -38.18 -20.48 6.03
CA SER A 299 -38.12 -19.14 6.63
C SER A 299 -38.98 -18.14 5.87
N LYS A 300 -38.90 -18.12 4.52
CA LYS A 300 -39.69 -17.22 3.67
C LYS A 300 -41.19 -17.37 3.92
N ARG A 301 -41.67 -18.60 4.14
CA ARG A 301 -43.08 -18.86 4.46
C ARG A 301 -43.49 -18.32 5.82
N ALA A 302 -42.57 -18.20 6.78
CA ALA A 302 -42.84 -17.73 8.13
C ALA A 302 -42.59 -16.22 8.32
N THR A 303 -41.55 -15.66 7.69
CA THR A 303 -41.07 -14.28 7.92
C THR A 303 -41.14 -13.39 6.67
N GLY A 304 -41.56 -13.93 5.52
CA GLY A 304 -41.60 -13.21 4.24
C GLY A 304 -40.25 -13.08 3.51
N ARG A 305 -39.13 -13.36 4.18
CA ARG A 305 -37.77 -13.26 3.61
C ARG A 305 -37.04 -14.61 3.64
N ALA A 306 -36.41 -14.95 2.51
CA ALA A 306 -35.70 -16.22 2.34
C ALA A 306 -34.33 -16.26 3.00
N VAL A 307 -33.63 -15.12 3.03
CA VAL A 307 -32.32 -14.96 3.66
C VAL A 307 -32.36 -13.75 4.56
N GLU A 308 -32.12 -13.95 5.84
CA GLU A 308 -31.93 -12.88 6.82
C GLU A 308 -30.70 -13.18 7.68
N LEU A 309 -29.88 -12.15 7.92
CA LEU A 309 -28.74 -12.23 8.84
C LEU A 309 -29.23 -12.41 10.28
N GLY A 310 -28.68 -13.41 10.99
CA GLY A 310 -29.06 -13.76 12.36
C GLY A 310 -30.10 -14.88 12.49
N ASN A 311 -30.65 -15.40 11.38
CA ASN A 311 -31.54 -16.57 11.37
C ASN A 311 -30.78 -17.88 11.11
N ALA A 312 -31.44 -19.02 11.32
CA ALA A 312 -30.87 -20.36 11.13
C ALA A 312 -30.33 -20.63 9.71
N THR A 313 -30.74 -19.83 8.72
CA THR A 313 -30.28 -19.90 7.32
C THR A 313 -28.89 -19.31 7.11
N SER A 314 -28.49 -18.32 7.90
CA SER A 314 -27.26 -17.56 7.64
C SER A 314 -26.00 -18.38 7.91
N GLY A 315 -26.02 -19.26 8.92
CA GLY A 315 -24.89 -20.11 9.27
C GLY A 315 -24.46 -21.02 8.11
N PRO A 316 -25.33 -21.95 7.65
CA PRO A 316 -25.01 -22.84 6.54
C PRO A 316 -24.68 -22.10 5.24
N LEU A 317 -25.33 -20.95 4.99
CA LEU A 317 -25.02 -20.11 3.83
C LEU A 317 -23.58 -19.58 3.88
N ILE A 318 -23.19 -18.97 5.00
CA ILE A 318 -21.85 -18.39 5.19
C ILE A 318 -20.79 -19.48 5.17
N VAL A 319 -20.98 -20.56 5.96
CA VAL A 319 -20.00 -21.65 6.03
C VAL A 319 -19.90 -22.38 4.68
N GLY A 320 -21.03 -22.68 4.02
CA GLY A 320 -21.05 -23.30 2.70
C GLY A 320 -20.35 -22.45 1.65
N GLY A 321 -20.63 -21.14 1.63
CA GLY A 321 -19.95 -20.19 0.74
C GLY A 321 -18.44 -20.09 1.00
N LEU A 322 -18.02 -20.05 2.26
CA LEU A 322 -16.60 -20.04 2.64
C LEU A 322 -15.88 -21.33 2.23
N LEU A 323 -16.50 -22.49 2.42
CA LEU A 323 -15.92 -23.78 1.99
C LEU A 323 -15.78 -23.86 0.48
N LEU A 324 -16.77 -23.36 -0.28
CA LEU A 324 -16.68 -23.30 -1.74
C LEU A 324 -15.61 -22.31 -2.20
N ALA A 325 -15.50 -21.14 -1.57
CA ALA A 325 -14.43 -20.19 -1.87
C ALA A 325 -13.06 -20.82 -1.59
N PHE A 326 -12.89 -21.49 -0.43
CA PHE A 326 -11.66 -22.19 -0.10
C PHE A 326 -11.35 -23.30 -1.10
N ALA A 327 -12.33 -24.14 -1.44
CA ALA A 327 -12.18 -25.18 -2.45
C ALA A 327 -11.71 -24.62 -3.81
N LEU A 328 -12.32 -23.52 -4.26
CA LEU A 328 -11.99 -22.86 -5.51
C LEU A 328 -10.55 -22.36 -5.51
N PHE A 329 -10.14 -21.64 -4.46
CA PHE A 329 -8.79 -21.09 -4.37
C PHE A 329 -7.71 -22.15 -4.13
N THR A 330 -8.06 -23.31 -3.54
CA THR A 330 -7.13 -24.44 -3.46
C THR A 330 -6.96 -25.19 -4.78
N ALA A 331 -7.97 -25.13 -5.66
CA ALA A 331 -7.97 -25.81 -6.94
C ALA A 331 -7.24 -25.02 -8.03
N LEU A 332 -7.37 -23.68 -8.01
CA LEU A 332 -6.67 -22.77 -8.92
C LEU A 332 -5.27 -22.44 -8.38
N ARG A 333 -4.30 -22.25 -9.26
CA ARG A 333 -2.92 -21.92 -8.87
C ARG A 333 -2.38 -20.70 -9.61
N GLY A 334 -1.31 -20.15 -9.06
CA GLY A 334 -0.54 -19.07 -9.67
C GLY A 334 -0.55 -17.78 -8.86
N THR A 335 0.41 -16.91 -9.15
CA THR A 335 0.67 -15.66 -8.43
C THR A 335 -0.57 -14.75 -8.30
N ILE A 336 -1.36 -14.61 -9.37
CA ILE A 336 -2.57 -13.78 -9.38
C ILE A 336 -3.66 -14.39 -8.50
N VAL A 337 -3.91 -15.70 -8.66
CA VAL A 337 -4.90 -16.45 -7.87
C VAL A 337 -4.54 -16.42 -6.39
N ASN A 338 -3.27 -16.58 -6.05
CA ASN A 338 -2.79 -16.48 -4.68
C ASN A 338 -3.11 -15.10 -4.09
N ASN A 339 -2.90 -14.00 -4.83
CA ASN A 339 -3.26 -12.67 -4.33
C ASN A 339 -4.75 -12.54 -4.04
N LEU A 340 -5.60 -13.06 -4.93
CA LEU A 340 -7.04 -13.07 -4.72
C LEU A 340 -7.45 -13.92 -3.52
N TRP A 341 -6.80 -15.08 -3.33
CA TRP A 341 -7.04 -15.95 -2.19
C TRP A 341 -6.67 -15.24 -0.88
N TRP A 342 -5.50 -14.60 -0.84
CA TRP A 342 -5.08 -13.75 0.28
C TRP A 342 -6.12 -12.66 0.56
N VAL A 343 -6.54 -11.90 -0.46
CA VAL A 343 -7.50 -10.81 -0.32
C VAL A 343 -8.80 -11.30 0.30
N VAL A 344 -9.39 -12.38 -0.22
CA VAL A 344 -10.66 -12.89 0.28
C VAL A 344 -10.50 -13.44 1.69
N THR A 345 -9.55 -14.35 1.91
CA THR A 345 -9.41 -15.05 3.19
C THR A 345 -8.98 -14.12 4.32
N VAL A 346 -7.93 -13.31 4.12
CA VAL A 346 -7.44 -12.42 5.18
C VAL A 346 -8.47 -11.33 5.49
N THR A 347 -9.05 -10.69 4.48
CA THR A 347 -10.01 -9.60 4.72
C THR A 347 -11.25 -10.11 5.45
N CYS A 348 -11.84 -11.22 4.99
CA CYS A 348 -13.02 -11.78 5.62
C CYS A 348 -12.71 -12.29 7.03
N ALA A 349 -11.60 -13.02 7.23
CA ALA A 349 -11.25 -13.57 8.53
C ALA A 349 -10.90 -12.47 9.54
N SER A 350 -10.03 -11.52 9.19
CA SER A 350 -9.63 -10.42 10.08
C SER A 350 -10.80 -9.52 10.47
N THR A 351 -11.65 -9.16 9.50
CA THR A 351 -12.83 -8.32 9.78
C THR A 351 -13.82 -9.07 10.68
N SER A 352 -14.10 -10.35 10.37
CA SER A 352 -15.09 -11.13 11.12
C SER A 352 -14.61 -11.45 12.54
N LEU A 353 -13.35 -11.88 12.69
CA LEU A 353 -12.75 -12.14 14.00
C LEU A 353 -12.59 -10.84 14.79
N GLY A 354 -12.17 -9.75 14.17
CA GLY A 354 -12.08 -8.45 14.80
C GLY A 354 -13.43 -7.95 15.30
N LEU A 355 -14.48 -8.08 14.49
CA LEU A 355 -15.86 -7.77 14.87
C LEU A 355 -16.34 -8.66 16.03
N ALA A 356 -16.09 -9.97 15.95
CA ALA A 356 -16.47 -10.91 16.99
C ALA A 356 -15.80 -10.55 18.33
N VAL A 357 -14.50 -10.25 18.31
CA VAL A 357 -13.78 -9.79 19.50
C VAL A 357 -14.32 -8.45 19.99
N ALA A 358 -14.57 -7.49 19.09
CA ALA A 358 -15.11 -6.19 19.45
C ALA A 358 -16.43 -6.33 20.22
N VAL A 359 -17.33 -7.19 19.75
CA VAL A 359 -18.63 -7.46 20.38
C VAL A 359 -18.47 -8.25 21.70
N LEU A 360 -17.60 -9.27 21.72
CA LEU A 360 -17.45 -10.15 22.89
C LEU A 360 -16.68 -9.51 24.05
N ALA A 361 -15.73 -8.63 23.74
CA ALA A 361 -14.93 -7.94 24.75
C ALA A 361 -15.67 -6.72 25.34
N ASP A 362 -16.69 -6.19 24.65
CA ASP A 362 -17.38 -4.98 25.06
C ASP A 362 -18.17 -5.17 26.37
N LYS A 363 -18.09 -4.17 27.26
CA LYS A 363 -18.81 -4.12 28.54
C LYS A 363 -18.51 -5.29 29.49
N ARG A 364 -17.38 -5.99 29.30
CA ARG A 364 -16.91 -7.07 30.20
C ARG A 364 -15.80 -6.61 31.15
N ARG A 365 -15.75 -7.20 32.35
CA ARG A 365 -14.66 -6.97 33.32
C ARG A 365 -13.34 -7.43 32.69
N GLY A 366 -12.38 -6.52 32.59
CA GLY A 366 -11.08 -6.79 31.94
C GLY A 366 -11.01 -6.43 30.45
N GLU A 367 -12.02 -5.76 29.88
CA GLU A 367 -12.06 -5.31 28.47
C GLU A 367 -10.75 -4.65 28.02
N LYS A 368 -10.25 -3.68 28.79
CA LYS A 368 -9.02 -2.94 28.45
C LYS A 368 -7.83 -3.87 28.27
N PHE A 369 -7.66 -4.83 29.17
CA PHE A 369 -6.54 -5.77 29.14
C PHE A 369 -6.66 -6.74 27.95
N ALA A 370 -7.84 -7.30 27.72
CA ALA A 370 -8.09 -8.19 26.59
C ALA A 370 -7.84 -7.49 25.24
N LYS A 371 -8.35 -6.25 25.08
CA LYS A 371 -8.13 -5.45 23.87
C LYS A 371 -6.66 -5.12 23.67
N SER A 372 -5.92 -4.77 24.72
CA SER A 372 -4.48 -4.51 24.63
C SER A 372 -3.68 -5.73 24.16
N ILE A 373 -3.97 -6.93 24.66
CA ILE A 373 -3.29 -8.17 24.21
C ILE A 373 -3.58 -8.45 22.74
N ILE A 374 -4.84 -8.32 22.31
CA ILE A 374 -5.25 -8.58 20.93
C ILE A 374 -4.70 -7.53 19.96
N PHE A 375 -4.48 -6.30 20.44
CA PHE A 375 -3.89 -5.21 19.67
C PHE A 375 -2.36 -5.28 19.59
N MET A 376 -1.70 -5.85 20.61
CA MET A 376 -0.23 -5.91 20.74
C MET A 376 0.51 -6.40 19.48
N PRO A 377 0.04 -7.41 18.73
CA PRO A 377 0.72 -7.89 17.52
C PRO A 377 0.95 -6.83 16.46
N MET A 378 0.11 -5.79 16.40
CA MET A 378 0.27 -4.71 15.43
C MET A 378 1.48 -3.81 15.67
N ALA A 379 2.03 -3.83 16.88
CA ALA A 379 3.28 -3.13 17.17
C ALA A 379 4.50 -3.85 16.57
N ILE A 380 4.34 -5.11 16.17
CA ILE A 380 5.41 -5.94 15.59
C ILE A 380 5.47 -5.67 14.09
N SER A 381 6.68 -5.54 13.53
CA SER A 381 6.86 -5.43 12.07
C SER A 381 6.41 -6.71 11.36
N LEU A 382 5.94 -6.60 10.12
CA LEU A 382 5.53 -7.77 9.32
C LEU A 382 6.67 -8.79 9.16
N VAL A 383 7.90 -8.33 8.97
CA VAL A 383 9.10 -9.17 8.93
C VAL A 383 9.34 -9.87 10.28
N GLY A 384 9.24 -9.14 11.39
CA GLY A 384 9.42 -9.71 12.73
C GLY A 384 8.36 -10.77 13.04
N ALA A 385 7.09 -10.49 12.73
CA ALA A 385 6.00 -11.45 12.88
C ALA A 385 6.22 -12.68 11.99
N ALA A 386 6.65 -12.51 10.74
CA ALA A 386 6.97 -13.61 9.84
C ALA A 386 8.09 -14.52 10.40
N ILE A 387 9.12 -13.94 11.03
CA ILE A 387 10.20 -14.70 11.69
C ILE A 387 9.67 -15.47 12.91
N ILE A 388 8.87 -14.83 13.77
CA ILE A 388 8.26 -15.49 14.94
C ILE A 388 7.47 -16.71 14.50
N TRP A 389 6.58 -16.55 13.52
CA TRP A 389 5.76 -17.64 13.01
C TRP A 389 6.56 -18.68 12.24
N ARG A 390 7.62 -18.30 11.53
CA ARG A 390 8.54 -19.26 10.92
C ARG A 390 9.18 -20.18 11.96
N PHE A 391 9.54 -19.66 13.14
CA PHE A 391 9.99 -20.51 14.26
C PHE A 391 8.86 -21.38 14.79
N MET A 392 7.64 -20.86 14.94
CA MET A 392 6.49 -21.65 15.39
C MET A 392 6.15 -22.82 14.45
N TYR A 393 6.33 -22.63 13.14
CA TYR A 393 6.04 -23.61 12.09
C TYR A 393 7.17 -24.59 11.79
N GLN A 394 8.38 -24.35 12.29
CA GLN A 394 9.54 -25.19 11.98
C GLN A 394 9.32 -26.63 12.48
N SER A 395 9.25 -27.58 11.55
CA SER A 395 9.33 -29.01 11.85
C SER A 395 10.80 -29.47 11.88
N ARG A 396 11.05 -30.50 12.68
CA ARG A 396 12.26 -31.33 12.60
C ARG A 396 11.84 -32.78 12.53
N ASP A 397 12.78 -33.66 12.20
CA ASP A 397 12.54 -35.09 12.32
C ASP A 397 12.08 -35.45 13.75
N VAL A 398 11.16 -36.40 13.87
CA VAL A 398 10.50 -36.79 15.14
C VAL A 398 11.48 -37.45 16.11
N SER A 399 12.59 -37.99 15.59
CA SER A 399 13.74 -38.45 16.35
C SER A 399 14.40 -37.34 17.18
N GLN A 400 14.26 -36.09 16.74
CA GLN A 400 14.83 -34.91 17.40
C GLN A 400 13.76 -34.14 18.20
N ASN A 401 14.24 -33.33 19.14
CA ASN A 401 13.38 -32.38 19.83
C ASN A 401 12.88 -31.31 18.85
N GLN A 402 11.56 -31.14 18.81
CA GLN A 402 10.90 -30.17 17.96
C GLN A 402 11.21 -28.76 18.47
N THR A 403 11.56 -27.85 17.56
CA THR A 403 11.78 -26.44 17.88
C THR A 403 10.53 -25.59 17.67
N GLY A 404 9.70 -25.94 16.69
CA GLY A 404 8.43 -25.26 16.47
C GLY A 404 7.38 -25.71 17.46
N VAL A 405 6.73 -24.74 18.12
CA VAL A 405 5.72 -25.00 19.16
C VAL A 405 4.58 -25.86 18.62
N LEU A 406 4.11 -25.62 17.38
CA LEU A 406 2.99 -26.37 16.82
C LEU A 406 3.35 -27.84 16.56
N ASN A 407 4.52 -28.09 16.00
CA ASN A 407 5.01 -29.45 15.80
C ASN A 407 5.39 -30.12 17.12
N ALA A 408 5.89 -29.38 18.11
CA ALA A 408 6.16 -29.91 19.44
C ALA A 408 4.87 -30.40 20.12
N VAL A 409 3.78 -29.62 20.02
CA VAL A 409 2.45 -30.05 20.50
C VAL A 409 1.93 -31.24 19.69
N TRP A 410 2.03 -31.20 18.37
CA TRP A 410 1.56 -32.28 17.49
C TRP A 410 2.28 -33.62 17.74
N VAL A 411 3.61 -33.59 17.82
CA VAL A 411 4.44 -34.77 18.14
C VAL A 411 4.24 -35.21 19.58
N GLY A 412 4.08 -34.27 20.51
CA GLY A 412 3.77 -34.58 21.92
C GLY A 412 2.45 -35.33 22.08
N LEU A 413 1.39 -34.88 21.40
CA LEU A 413 0.11 -35.59 21.32
C LEU A 413 0.29 -36.99 20.73
N GLY A 414 1.13 -37.10 19.70
CA GLY A 414 1.50 -38.38 19.10
C GLY A 414 2.16 -39.37 20.06
N ARG A 415 3.12 -38.90 20.85
CA ARG A 415 3.80 -39.70 21.88
C ARG A 415 2.83 -40.10 23.00
N LEU A 416 1.90 -39.22 23.35
CA LEU A 416 0.86 -39.50 24.35
C LEU A 416 -0.17 -40.51 23.82
N SER A 417 -0.55 -40.44 22.55
CA SER A 417 -1.57 -41.32 21.96
C SER A 417 -1.04 -42.73 21.69
N ASN A 418 0.20 -42.86 21.19
CA ASN A 418 0.81 -44.15 20.85
C ASN A 418 1.67 -44.74 21.99
N GLY A 419 1.82 -44.03 23.11
CA GLY A 419 2.60 -44.51 24.26
C GLY A 419 1.82 -45.54 25.10
N SER A 420 2.52 -46.46 25.76
CA SER A 420 1.93 -47.52 26.59
C SER A 420 1.85 -47.18 28.10
N GLY A 421 1.95 -45.90 28.48
CA GLY A 421 2.05 -45.46 29.87
C GLY A 421 0.74 -45.02 30.52
N TRP A 422 0.76 -44.83 31.85
CA TRP A 422 -0.32 -44.23 32.62
C TRP A 422 -0.84 -42.89 32.07
N PRO A 423 0.00 -41.97 31.55
CA PRO A 423 -0.50 -40.73 30.96
C PRO A 423 -1.45 -40.95 29.77
N THR A 424 -1.17 -41.94 28.92
CA THR A 424 -2.02 -42.30 27.78
C THR A 424 -3.39 -42.75 28.25
N LEU A 425 -3.42 -43.67 29.23
CA LEU A 425 -4.63 -44.20 29.84
C LEU A 425 -5.47 -43.11 30.51
N ILE A 426 -4.84 -42.22 31.28
CA ILE A 426 -5.55 -41.13 31.98
C ILE A 426 -6.23 -40.21 30.97
N VAL A 427 -5.53 -39.80 29.91
CA VAL A 427 -6.10 -38.91 28.88
C VAL A 427 -7.22 -39.63 28.12
N ALA A 428 -7.05 -40.91 27.77
CA ALA A 428 -8.09 -41.71 27.13
C ALA A 428 -9.35 -41.80 28.01
N VAL A 429 -9.19 -42.16 29.29
CA VAL A 429 -10.31 -42.26 30.24
C VAL A 429 -11.00 -40.91 30.43
N MET A 430 -10.24 -39.82 30.59
CA MET A 430 -10.78 -38.47 30.70
C MET A 430 -11.57 -38.06 29.45
N ALA A 431 -11.00 -38.26 28.25
CA ALA A 431 -11.68 -37.98 27.00
C ALA A 431 -12.96 -38.84 26.82
N GLY A 432 -12.92 -40.11 27.25
CA GLY A 432 -14.07 -41.00 27.27
C GLY A 432 -15.17 -40.52 28.23
N ILE A 433 -14.81 -40.10 29.45
CA ILE A 433 -15.76 -39.52 30.41
C ILE A 433 -16.40 -38.24 29.85
N VAL A 434 -15.61 -37.35 29.24
CA VAL A 434 -16.11 -36.13 28.58
C VAL A 434 -17.04 -36.50 27.43
N LEU A 435 -16.70 -37.49 26.61
CA LEU A 435 -17.57 -37.95 25.52
C LEU A 435 -18.89 -38.50 26.05
N VAL A 436 -18.86 -39.41 27.03
CA VAL A 436 -20.05 -40.02 27.62
C VAL A 436 -20.94 -38.95 28.27
N SER A 437 -20.36 -38.00 29.01
CA SER A 437 -21.12 -36.91 29.62
C SER A 437 -21.77 -36.00 28.57
N LEU A 438 -21.07 -35.66 27.48
CA LEU A 438 -21.65 -34.91 26.37
C LEU A 438 -22.80 -35.68 25.70
N VAL A 439 -22.63 -36.98 25.45
CA VAL A 439 -23.68 -37.84 24.87
C VAL A 439 -24.91 -37.91 25.79
N ILE A 440 -24.72 -38.04 27.11
CA ILE A 440 -25.82 -38.02 28.09
C ILE A 440 -26.55 -36.67 28.06
N VAL A 441 -25.83 -35.56 28.00
CA VAL A 441 -26.42 -34.20 27.92
C VAL A 441 -27.24 -34.05 26.64
N VAL A 442 -26.71 -34.49 25.50
CA VAL A 442 -27.42 -34.48 24.21
C VAL A 442 -28.67 -35.34 24.28
N ALA A 443 -28.57 -36.58 24.77
CA ALA A 443 -29.70 -37.49 24.91
C ALA A 443 -30.80 -36.89 25.81
N ARG A 444 -30.43 -36.26 26.94
CA ARG A 444 -31.38 -35.57 27.82
C ARG A 444 -32.11 -34.43 27.11
N TYR A 445 -31.41 -33.62 26.31
CA TYR A 445 -32.05 -32.52 25.56
C TYR A 445 -32.95 -33.02 24.43
N LEU A 446 -32.56 -34.09 23.75
CA LEU A 446 -33.39 -34.73 22.72
C LEU A 446 -34.67 -35.32 23.32
N VAL A 447 -34.58 -36.05 24.43
CA VAL A 447 -35.74 -36.61 25.14
C VAL A 447 -36.68 -35.51 25.64
N ARG A 448 -36.14 -34.37 26.09
CA ARG A 448 -36.93 -33.20 26.51
C ARG A 448 -37.45 -32.33 25.35
N GLN A 449 -37.26 -32.76 24.11
CA GLN A 449 -37.62 -32.01 22.89
C GLN A 449 -37.02 -30.58 22.82
N GLN A 450 -35.90 -30.33 23.51
CA GLN A 450 -35.18 -29.05 23.49
C GLN A 450 -34.08 -29.07 22.44
N TYR A 451 -34.46 -29.25 21.18
CA TYR A 451 -33.52 -29.44 20.07
C TYR A 451 -32.48 -28.32 19.94
N SER A 452 -32.87 -27.06 20.17
CA SER A 452 -31.96 -25.91 20.08
C SER A 452 -30.79 -25.97 21.07
N ARG A 453 -31.02 -26.53 22.27
CA ARG A 453 -29.99 -26.67 23.31
C ARG A 453 -29.13 -27.93 23.14
N ALA A 454 -29.60 -28.91 22.37
CA ALA A 454 -28.86 -30.12 22.05
C ALA A 454 -27.73 -29.89 21.02
N VAL A 455 -27.84 -28.84 20.20
CA VAL A 455 -26.92 -28.59 19.06
C VAL A 455 -25.47 -28.45 19.50
N LEU A 456 -25.17 -27.52 20.42
CA LEU A 456 -23.80 -27.25 20.87
C LEU A 456 -23.12 -28.47 21.52
N PRO A 457 -23.72 -29.14 22.52
CA PRO A 457 -23.13 -30.35 23.08
C PRO A 457 -23.08 -31.50 22.08
N GLY A 458 -23.98 -31.56 21.09
CA GLY A 458 -23.92 -32.52 19.99
C GLY A 458 -22.72 -32.32 19.08
N ILE A 459 -22.44 -31.08 18.69
CA ILE A 459 -21.24 -30.72 17.91
C ILE A 459 -19.99 -31.07 18.72
N LEU A 460 -19.94 -30.70 20.00
CA LEU A 460 -18.82 -31.04 20.88
C LEU A 460 -18.66 -32.56 21.03
N ALA A 461 -19.75 -33.32 21.16
CA ALA A 461 -19.70 -34.78 21.25
C ALA A 461 -19.12 -35.40 19.97
N ILE A 462 -19.45 -34.86 18.78
CA ILE A 462 -18.88 -35.33 17.51
C ILE A 462 -17.38 -35.07 17.47
N PHE A 463 -16.92 -33.85 17.83
CA PHE A 463 -15.50 -33.51 17.84
C PHE A 463 -14.71 -34.30 18.87
N VAL A 464 -15.20 -34.36 20.11
CA VAL A 464 -14.56 -35.14 21.19
C VAL A 464 -14.61 -36.63 20.87
N GLY A 465 -15.68 -37.11 20.24
CA GLY A 465 -15.82 -38.48 19.78
C GLY A 465 -14.78 -38.83 18.73
N TRP A 466 -14.67 -38.02 17.68
CA TRP A 466 -13.63 -38.17 16.66
C TRP A 466 -12.22 -38.16 17.28
N PHE A 467 -11.95 -37.22 18.19
CA PHE A 467 -10.67 -37.15 18.90
C PHE A 467 -10.43 -38.42 19.71
N PHE A 468 -11.40 -38.88 20.51
CA PHE A 468 -11.29 -40.07 21.34
C PHE A 468 -11.03 -41.33 20.52
N PHE A 469 -11.82 -41.55 19.46
CA PHE A 469 -11.63 -42.69 18.56
C PHE A 469 -10.26 -42.66 17.88
N ARG A 470 -9.79 -41.50 17.44
CA ARG A 470 -8.46 -41.37 16.82
C ARG A 470 -7.33 -41.53 17.85
N TYR A 471 -7.51 -41.02 19.07
CA TYR A 471 -6.54 -41.07 20.15
C TYR A 471 -6.31 -42.49 20.68
N VAL A 472 -7.37 -43.28 20.82
CA VAL A 472 -7.28 -44.67 21.33
C VAL A 472 -7.01 -45.68 20.22
N GLY A 473 -7.44 -45.39 18.99
CA GLY A 473 -7.27 -46.29 17.85
C GLY A 473 -5.93 -46.10 17.13
N SER A 474 -6.00 -45.47 15.96
CA SER A 474 -4.90 -45.35 14.98
C SER A 474 -3.82 -44.30 15.29
N GLY A 475 -3.80 -43.77 16.52
CA GLY A 475 -2.92 -42.67 16.92
C GLY A 475 -3.38 -41.28 16.43
N ILE A 476 -3.27 -40.27 17.29
CA ILE A 476 -3.42 -38.85 16.92
C ILE A 476 -2.12 -38.09 17.14
N GLY A 477 -1.73 -37.27 16.16
CA GLY A 477 -0.53 -36.44 16.25
C GLY A 477 0.75 -37.19 15.90
N GLY A 478 1.68 -36.53 15.23
CA GLY A 478 3.11 -36.87 15.10
C GLY A 478 3.53 -38.24 14.56
N PHE A 479 2.62 -39.20 14.46
CA PHE A 479 2.85 -40.58 14.10
C PHE A 479 1.60 -41.13 13.43
N THR A 480 1.81 -42.03 12.48
CA THR A 480 0.75 -42.78 11.80
C THR A 480 1.12 -44.24 11.76
N THR A 481 0.13 -45.11 11.93
CA THR A 481 0.30 -46.54 11.70
C THR A 481 0.32 -46.79 10.19
N ALA A 482 1.43 -47.31 9.66
CA ALA A 482 1.53 -47.77 8.27
C ALA A 482 0.72 -49.06 8.05
N ALA A 483 0.54 -49.46 6.79
CA ALA A 483 -0.30 -50.60 6.41
C ALA A 483 0.20 -51.96 6.95
N ASP A 484 1.46 -52.02 7.37
CA ASP A 484 2.15 -53.16 8.00
C ASP A 484 2.02 -53.16 9.54
N GLY A 485 1.43 -52.11 10.13
CA GLY A 485 1.31 -51.94 11.58
C GLY A 485 2.45 -51.15 12.23
N GLU A 486 3.47 -50.72 11.48
CA GLU A 486 4.58 -49.93 12.03
C GLU A 486 4.17 -48.48 12.32
N VAL A 487 4.63 -47.94 13.45
CA VAL A 487 4.36 -46.56 13.86
C VAL A 487 5.40 -45.64 13.21
N VAL A 488 5.01 -45.00 12.11
CA VAL A 488 5.88 -44.09 11.35
C VAL A 488 5.72 -42.66 11.84
N PRO A 489 6.80 -41.92 12.11
CA PRO A 489 6.74 -40.50 12.45
C PRO A 489 6.22 -39.62 11.31
N GLN A 490 5.29 -38.72 11.61
CA GLN A 490 4.69 -37.77 10.66
C GLN A 490 4.61 -36.35 11.27
N THR A 491 5.63 -35.53 11.04
CA THR A 491 5.55 -34.09 11.34
C THR A 491 4.77 -33.35 10.26
N VAL A 492 4.24 -32.17 10.61
CA VAL A 492 3.52 -31.33 9.66
C VAL A 492 4.48 -30.28 9.10
N PHE A 493 4.74 -30.35 7.80
CA PHE A 493 5.51 -29.33 7.06
C PHE A 493 4.60 -28.16 6.67
N PHE A 494 4.18 -27.38 7.66
CA PHE A 494 3.21 -26.28 7.51
C PHE A 494 3.47 -25.36 6.30
N LEU A 495 4.74 -25.08 5.97
CA LEU A 495 5.12 -24.17 4.90
C LEU A 495 5.30 -24.82 3.52
N GLN A 496 5.32 -26.16 3.45
CA GLN A 496 5.61 -26.91 2.23
C GLN A 496 4.39 -27.71 1.71
N GLU A 497 3.46 -28.07 2.60
CA GLU A 497 2.25 -28.83 2.26
C GLU A 497 1.25 -27.99 1.45
N ILE A 498 1.21 -28.22 0.14
CA ILE A 498 0.28 -27.56 -0.78
C ILE A 498 -1.10 -28.23 -0.68
N PRO A 499 -2.21 -27.49 -0.56
CA PRO A 499 -2.35 -26.03 -0.67
C PRO A 499 -2.34 -25.28 0.66
N TYR A 500 -2.23 -25.99 1.78
CA TYR A 500 -2.41 -25.42 3.13
C TYR A 500 -1.32 -24.43 3.53
N ASN A 501 -0.15 -24.50 2.92
CA ASN A 501 0.96 -23.60 3.18
C ASN A 501 0.61 -22.12 3.04
N SER A 502 -0.11 -21.74 1.98
CA SER A 502 -0.54 -20.35 1.77
C SER A 502 -1.50 -19.89 2.86
N PHE A 503 -2.37 -20.78 3.34
CA PHE A 503 -3.26 -20.49 4.46
C PHE A 503 -2.47 -20.23 5.76
N TRP A 504 -1.43 -21.02 6.05
CA TRP A 504 -0.58 -20.78 7.23
C TRP A 504 0.17 -19.45 7.17
N LEU A 505 0.54 -18.98 5.98
CA LEU A 505 1.07 -17.62 5.82
C LEU A 505 0.01 -16.55 6.09
N MET A 506 -1.24 -16.77 5.64
CA MET A 506 -2.35 -15.85 5.90
C MET A 506 -2.68 -15.73 7.38
N VAL A 507 -2.53 -16.80 8.17
CA VAL A 507 -2.74 -16.79 9.64
C VAL A 507 -1.88 -15.71 10.31
N ILE A 508 -0.64 -15.50 9.83
CA ILE A 508 0.26 -14.48 10.34
C ILE A 508 -0.36 -13.09 10.17
N LEU A 509 -0.85 -12.78 8.97
CA LEU A 509 -1.45 -11.48 8.70
C LEU A 509 -2.81 -11.33 9.39
N ILE A 510 -3.60 -12.41 9.46
CA ILE A 510 -4.87 -12.42 10.18
C ILE A 510 -4.64 -12.05 11.65
N TRP A 511 -3.68 -12.71 12.30
CA TRP A 511 -3.33 -12.45 13.70
C TRP A 511 -2.96 -10.99 13.96
N ILE A 512 -2.22 -10.35 13.04
CA ILE A 512 -1.87 -8.92 13.13
C ILE A 512 -3.13 -8.05 12.91
N GLN A 513 -3.92 -8.34 11.88
CA GLN A 513 -5.02 -7.47 11.44
C GLN A 513 -6.33 -7.62 12.20
N VAL A 514 -6.47 -8.67 13.02
CA VAL A 514 -7.60 -8.80 13.96
C VAL A 514 -7.60 -7.64 14.96
N GLY A 515 -6.43 -7.23 15.47
CA GLY A 515 -6.30 -6.10 16.38
C GLY A 515 -6.76 -4.78 15.75
N PHE A 516 -6.36 -4.53 14.50
CA PHE A 516 -6.78 -3.35 13.72
C PHE A 516 -8.30 -3.28 13.60
N SER A 517 -8.88 -4.36 13.08
CA SER A 517 -10.30 -4.47 12.80
C SER A 517 -11.11 -4.32 14.09
N MET A 518 -10.67 -4.98 15.17
CA MET A 518 -11.32 -4.92 16.47
C MET A 518 -11.37 -3.49 17.03
N VAL A 519 -10.27 -2.74 16.98
CA VAL A 519 -10.23 -1.37 17.54
C VAL A 519 -11.17 -0.44 16.81
N ILE A 520 -11.14 -0.46 15.47
CA ILE A 520 -12.00 0.41 14.65
C ILE A 520 -13.47 0.03 14.82
N LEU A 521 -13.79 -1.26 14.73
CA LEU A 521 -15.17 -1.73 14.85
C LEU A 521 -15.71 -1.57 16.27
N SER A 522 -14.87 -1.70 17.30
CA SER A 522 -15.28 -1.43 18.67
C SER A 522 -15.62 0.04 18.89
N ALA A 523 -14.89 0.97 18.28
CA ALA A 523 -15.22 2.40 18.36
C ALA A 523 -16.56 2.69 17.66
N ALA A 524 -16.79 2.10 16.49
CA ALA A 524 -18.05 2.26 15.76
C ALA A 524 -19.25 1.65 16.48
N ILE A 525 -19.12 0.46 17.08
CA ILE A 525 -20.20 -0.16 17.87
C ILE A 525 -20.58 0.75 19.05
N LYS A 526 -19.60 1.35 19.72
CA LYS A 526 -19.84 2.27 20.84
C LYS A 526 -20.46 3.60 20.43
N ALA A 527 -20.34 3.98 19.15
CA ALA A 527 -20.95 5.20 18.61
C ALA A 527 -22.43 5.01 18.25
N VAL A 528 -22.95 3.77 18.27
CA VAL A 528 -24.38 3.50 18.03
C VAL A 528 -25.20 4.08 19.18
N PRO A 529 -26.20 4.95 18.92
CA PRO A 529 -27.04 5.54 19.95
C PRO A 529 -27.74 4.50 20.81
N ASP A 530 -27.66 4.63 22.14
CA ASP A 530 -28.29 3.70 23.09
C ASP A 530 -29.82 3.71 22.96
N GLU A 531 -30.43 4.82 22.55
CA GLU A 531 -31.88 4.96 22.30
C GLU A 531 -32.40 3.93 21.29
N LEU A 532 -31.64 3.63 20.22
CA LEU A 532 -32.02 2.63 19.22
C LEU A 532 -31.96 1.20 19.80
N ILE A 533 -31.05 0.97 20.74
CA ILE A 533 -30.90 -0.31 21.43
C ILE A 533 -32.04 -0.49 22.44
N GLU A 534 -32.40 0.57 23.18
CA GLU A 534 -33.49 0.57 24.14
C GLU A 534 -34.85 0.43 23.46
N ALA A 535 -35.11 1.17 22.38
CA ALA A 535 -36.32 1.03 21.57
C ALA A 535 -36.50 -0.41 21.07
N ALA A 536 -35.44 -1.02 20.53
CA ALA A 536 -35.50 -2.41 20.07
C ALA A 536 -35.75 -3.40 21.22
N ARG A 537 -35.27 -3.12 22.45
CA ARG A 537 -35.58 -3.94 23.63
C ARG A 537 -37.04 -3.80 24.06
N ILE A 538 -37.60 -2.58 23.98
CA ILE A 538 -39.03 -2.33 24.24
C ILE A 538 -39.90 -3.10 23.23
N ASP A 539 -39.47 -3.17 21.97
CA ASP A 539 -40.10 -3.98 20.91
C ASP A 539 -39.90 -5.51 21.08
N GLY A 540 -39.25 -5.96 22.16
CA GLY A 540 -39.03 -7.37 22.46
C GLY A 540 -37.92 -8.05 21.64
N ALA A 541 -37.04 -7.29 21.00
CA ALA A 541 -35.93 -7.85 20.23
C ALA A 541 -34.87 -8.51 21.13
N THR A 542 -34.45 -9.72 20.74
CA THR A 542 -33.34 -10.42 21.39
C THR A 542 -31.98 -9.76 21.10
N THR A 543 -30.96 -9.98 21.94
CA THR A 543 -29.61 -9.42 21.76
C THR A 543 -29.01 -9.71 20.37
N SER A 544 -29.25 -10.90 19.83
CA SER A 544 -28.82 -11.26 18.48
C SER A 544 -29.55 -10.44 17.41
N GLN A 545 -30.86 -10.28 17.54
CA GLN A 545 -31.65 -9.46 16.62
C GLN A 545 -31.24 -7.99 16.67
N ILE A 546 -31.01 -7.43 17.86
CA ILE A 546 -30.48 -6.07 18.02
C ILE A 546 -29.15 -5.94 17.29
N PHE A 547 -28.21 -6.88 17.50
CA PHE A 547 -26.92 -6.83 16.83
C PHE A 547 -27.05 -6.87 15.30
N TRP A 548 -27.75 -7.86 14.73
CA TRP A 548 -27.83 -8.03 13.28
C TRP A 548 -28.73 -7.02 12.57
N ARG A 549 -29.77 -6.50 13.23
CA ARG A 549 -30.79 -5.63 12.62
C ARG A 549 -30.63 -4.15 12.97
N VAL A 550 -29.94 -3.81 14.06
CA VAL A 550 -29.77 -2.42 14.51
C VAL A 550 -28.30 -2.04 14.51
N THR A 551 -27.44 -2.76 15.23
CA THR A 551 -26.02 -2.39 15.41
C THR A 551 -25.21 -2.57 14.12
N LEU A 552 -25.26 -3.76 13.50
CA LEU A 552 -24.44 -4.10 12.34
C LEU A 552 -24.74 -3.21 11.12
N PRO A 553 -26.01 -2.93 10.76
CA PRO A 553 -26.32 -2.02 9.66
C PRO A 553 -25.81 -0.59 9.90
N GLN A 554 -25.84 -0.10 11.15
CA GLN A 554 -25.33 1.23 11.48
C GLN A 554 -23.82 1.35 11.33
N ILE A 555 -23.06 0.31 11.67
CA ILE A 555 -21.59 0.31 11.52
C ILE A 555 -21.13 -0.18 10.14
N ALA A 556 -22.04 -0.44 9.20
CA ALA A 556 -21.71 -0.98 7.87
C ALA A 556 -20.76 -0.06 7.08
N THR A 557 -20.85 1.26 7.29
CA THR A 557 -19.90 2.25 6.74
C THR A 557 -18.49 1.99 7.25
N THR A 558 -18.33 1.84 8.55
CA THR A 558 -17.04 1.53 9.17
C THR A 558 -16.50 0.16 8.74
N ILE A 559 -17.35 -0.87 8.67
CA ILE A 559 -16.96 -2.20 8.16
C ILE A 559 -16.41 -2.07 6.75
N GLY A 560 -17.06 -1.30 5.89
CA GLY A 560 -16.58 -1.06 4.53
C GLY A 560 -15.23 -0.35 4.46
N VAL A 561 -14.97 0.61 5.35
CA VAL A 561 -13.65 1.26 5.46
C VAL A 561 -12.59 0.25 5.90
N VAL A 562 -12.87 -0.58 6.91
CA VAL A 562 -11.94 -1.63 7.37
C VAL A 562 -11.66 -2.63 6.25
N VAL A 563 -12.71 -3.14 5.59
CA VAL A 563 -12.60 -4.10 4.48
C VAL A 563 -11.77 -3.51 3.33
N THR A 564 -12.08 -2.31 2.85
CA THR A 564 -11.31 -1.69 1.76
C THR A 564 -9.85 -1.45 2.14
N THR A 565 -9.59 -1.00 3.38
CA THR A 565 -8.23 -0.82 3.90
C THR A 565 -7.47 -2.15 3.93
N LEU A 566 -8.10 -3.22 4.41
CA LEU A 566 -7.50 -4.56 4.45
C LEU A 566 -7.24 -5.10 3.04
N ILE A 567 -8.14 -4.88 2.07
CA ILE A 567 -7.89 -5.29 0.69
C ILE A 567 -6.64 -4.60 0.13
N VAL A 568 -6.52 -3.27 0.31
CA VAL A 568 -5.34 -2.52 -0.16
C VAL A 568 -4.06 -3.03 0.51
N LEU A 569 -4.12 -3.33 1.81
CA LEU A 569 -3.00 -3.90 2.55
C LEU A 569 -2.60 -5.28 2.01
N VAL A 570 -3.57 -6.18 1.85
CA VAL A 570 -3.34 -7.58 1.45
C VAL A 570 -2.86 -7.69 0.01
N MET A 571 -3.37 -6.84 -0.89
CA MET A 571 -2.87 -6.75 -2.27
C MET A 571 -1.36 -6.47 -2.33
N LYS A 572 -0.83 -5.75 -1.34
CA LYS A 572 0.60 -5.41 -1.26
C LYS A 572 1.40 -6.37 -0.38
N VAL A 573 0.86 -7.55 -0.07
CA VAL A 573 1.56 -8.52 0.77
C VAL A 573 2.87 -8.96 0.10
N PHE A 574 3.97 -8.71 0.80
CA PHE A 574 5.33 -9.02 0.32
C PHE A 574 6.15 -9.61 1.46
N ASP A 575 6.21 -8.90 2.58
CA ASP A 575 7.13 -9.21 3.69
C ASP A 575 6.98 -10.65 4.21
N ILE A 576 5.74 -11.07 4.47
CA ILE A 576 5.46 -12.40 5.02
C ILE A 576 5.88 -13.50 4.04
N VAL A 577 5.50 -13.36 2.76
CA VAL A 577 5.85 -14.35 1.73
C VAL A 577 7.36 -14.39 1.51
N LYS A 578 8.00 -13.22 1.40
CA LYS A 578 9.44 -13.09 1.16
C LYS A 578 10.27 -13.77 2.26
N VAL A 579 9.92 -13.52 3.53
CA VAL A 579 10.69 -13.94 4.70
C VAL A 579 10.46 -15.41 5.05
N THR A 580 9.24 -15.92 4.82
CA THR A 580 8.86 -17.27 5.26
C THR A 580 9.13 -18.33 4.20
N THR A 581 8.74 -18.09 2.95
CA THR A 581 8.87 -19.07 1.86
C THR A 581 9.65 -18.56 0.65
N ASN A 582 9.86 -17.24 0.55
CA ASN A 582 10.38 -16.57 -0.65
C ASN A 582 9.60 -16.96 -1.91
N GLY A 583 8.28 -17.20 -1.80
CA GLY A 583 7.42 -17.58 -2.92
C GLY A 583 7.50 -19.05 -3.34
N GLN A 584 8.29 -19.88 -2.65
CA GLN A 584 8.39 -21.31 -2.93
C GLN A 584 7.11 -22.06 -2.56
N PHE A 585 7.01 -23.33 -2.98
CA PHE A 585 5.88 -24.22 -2.69
C PHE A 585 4.53 -23.66 -3.19
N GLY A 586 4.52 -22.90 -4.29
CA GLY A 586 3.29 -22.32 -4.83
C GLY A 586 2.68 -21.20 -3.99
N SER A 587 3.44 -20.58 -3.09
CA SER A 587 2.98 -19.46 -2.24
C SER A 587 3.30 -18.07 -2.81
N GLN A 588 3.71 -18.00 -4.08
CA GLN A 588 4.14 -16.76 -4.75
C GLN A 588 3.01 -15.71 -4.80
N VAL A 589 3.37 -14.44 -4.58
CA VAL A 589 2.47 -13.28 -4.67
C VAL A 589 3.06 -12.18 -5.57
N LEU A 590 2.20 -11.35 -6.19
CA LEU A 590 2.56 -10.38 -7.23
C LEU A 590 3.70 -9.46 -6.80
N ALA A 591 3.65 -8.92 -5.57
CA ALA A 591 4.70 -8.05 -5.07
C ALA A 591 6.04 -8.77 -4.89
N ASN A 592 6.03 -10.05 -4.47
CA ASN A 592 7.26 -10.84 -4.35
C ASN A 592 7.81 -11.27 -5.73
N ASP A 593 6.93 -11.60 -6.67
CA ASP A 593 7.31 -11.94 -8.05
C ASP A 593 7.91 -10.72 -8.76
N MET A 594 7.27 -9.55 -8.65
CA MET A 594 7.80 -8.26 -9.11
C MET A 594 9.21 -8.02 -8.56
N TYR A 595 9.40 -8.18 -7.25
CA TYR A 595 10.70 -7.98 -6.60
C TYR A 595 11.76 -8.97 -7.09
N GLN A 596 11.43 -10.26 -7.19
CA GLN A 596 12.35 -11.29 -7.66
C GLN A 596 12.74 -11.08 -9.12
N ARG A 597 11.80 -10.72 -10.00
CA ARG A 597 12.10 -10.45 -11.41
C ARG A 597 12.96 -9.20 -11.57
N ALA A 598 12.55 -8.07 -10.96
CA ALA A 598 13.27 -6.80 -11.10
C ALA A 598 14.67 -6.83 -10.48
N PHE A 599 14.81 -7.36 -9.26
CA PHE A 599 16.05 -7.25 -8.47
C PHE A 599 16.82 -8.55 -8.30
N GLY A 600 16.16 -9.71 -8.37
CA GLY A 600 16.83 -11.01 -8.32
C GLY A 600 17.34 -11.44 -9.69
N ASN A 601 16.48 -11.33 -10.71
CA ASN A 601 16.80 -11.74 -12.07
C ASN A 601 17.28 -10.58 -12.94
N PHE A 602 17.28 -9.34 -12.46
CA PHE A 602 17.58 -8.15 -13.27
C PHE A 602 16.71 -8.07 -14.54
N ASP A 603 15.46 -8.52 -14.44
CA ASP A 603 14.44 -8.40 -15.48
C ASP A 603 13.54 -7.22 -15.16
N THR A 604 14.02 -6.05 -15.58
CA THR A 604 13.41 -4.76 -15.28
C THR A 604 12.08 -4.59 -16.02
N GLY A 605 12.01 -4.96 -17.29
CA GLY A 605 10.78 -4.90 -18.10
C GLY A 605 9.65 -5.76 -17.51
N ARG A 606 9.92 -7.03 -17.23
CA ARG A 606 8.89 -7.93 -16.67
C ARG A 606 8.55 -7.62 -15.22
N GLY A 607 9.54 -7.21 -14.43
CA GLY A 607 9.31 -6.70 -13.08
C GLY A 607 8.39 -5.47 -13.08
N ALA A 608 8.63 -4.51 -13.97
CA ALA A 608 7.80 -3.33 -14.13
C ALA A 608 6.38 -3.67 -14.60
N ALA A 609 6.22 -4.61 -15.52
CA ALA A 609 4.89 -5.08 -15.96
C ALA A 609 4.07 -5.66 -14.80
N LEU A 610 4.67 -6.48 -13.94
CA LEU A 610 4.02 -6.98 -12.73
C LEU A 610 3.65 -5.86 -11.74
N ALA A 611 4.51 -4.85 -11.60
CA ALA A 611 4.23 -3.68 -10.77
C ALA A 611 2.99 -2.90 -11.28
N VAL A 612 2.88 -2.74 -12.60
CA VAL A 612 1.72 -2.09 -13.24
C VAL A 612 0.45 -2.93 -13.06
N ILE A 613 0.52 -4.25 -13.24
CA ILE A 613 -0.62 -5.15 -12.99
C ILE A 613 -1.10 -5.01 -11.54
N LEU A 614 -0.17 -5.01 -10.58
CA LEU A 614 -0.49 -4.82 -9.17
C LEU A 614 -1.12 -3.44 -8.90
N PHE A 615 -0.58 -2.37 -9.48
CA PHE A 615 -1.13 -1.02 -9.38
C PHE A 615 -2.57 -0.95 -9.91
N VAL A 616 -2.81 -1.46 -11.11
CA VAL A 616 -4.13 -1.49 -11.75
C VAL A 616 -5.12 -2.31 -10.92
N ALA A 617 -4.69 -3.45 -10.35
CA ALA A 617 -5.55 -4.28 -9.52
C ALA A 617 -6.02 -3.58 -8.22
N VAL A 618 -5.25 -2.60 -7.72
CA VAL A 618 -5.59 -1.82 -6.52
C VAL A 618 -6.52 -0.62 -6.83
N LEU A 619 -6.51 -0.11 -8.06
CA LEU A 619 -7.29 1.08 -8.45
C LEU A 619 -8.79 1.01 -8.15
N PRO A 620 -9.52 -0.10 -8.43
CA PRO A 620 -10.95 -0.18 -8.13
C PRO A 620 -11.22 0.02 -6.65
N VAL A 621 -10.41 -0.59 -5.79
CA VAL A 621 -10.55 -0.52 -4.33
C VAL A 621 -10.30 0.90 -3.84
N MET A 622 -9.28 1.57 -4.37
CA MET A 622 -8.99 2.97 -4.06
C MET A 622 -10.11 3.90 -4.52
N TYR A 623 -10.65 3.69 -5.72
CA TYR A 623 -11.78 4.46 -6.22
C TYR A 623 -13.01 4.33 -5.31
N PHE A 624 -13.37 3.10 -4.92
CA PHE A 624 -14.48 2.87 -3.98
C PHE A 624 -14.21 3.49 -2.60
N ASN A 625 -12.96 3.44 -2.12
CA ASN A 625 -12.59 4.04 -0.85
C ASN A 625 -12.76 5.57 -0.88
N ILE A 626 -12.25 6.25 -1.92
CA ILE A 626 -12.35 7.72 -2.09
C ILE A 626 -13.81 8.17 -2.21
N ARG A 627 -14.60 7.47 -3.03
CA ARG A 627 -16.01 7.84 -3.21
C ARG A 627 -16.77 7.76 -1.89
N ARG A 628 -16.50 6.74 -1.08
CA ARG A 628 -17.15 6.54 0.21
C ARG A 628 -16.79 7.61 1.24
N THR A 629 -15.57 8.15 1.20
CA THR A 629 -15.15 9.26 2.06
C THR A 629 -15.68 10.61 1.62
N GLN A 630 -16.13 10.77 0.37
CA GLN A 630 -16.79 11.99 -0.11
C GLN A 630 -18.29 12.01 0.21
N GLU A 631 -18.92 10.84 0.37
CA GLU A 631 -20.33 10.68 0.71
C GLU A 631 -20.60 10.74 2.24
N ALA A 632 -19.55 10.69 3.07
CA ALA A 632 -19.59 10.80 4.53
C ALA A 632 -19.21 12.21 4.98
#